data_AF-A0A7X8EJ28-F1
#
_entry.id   AF-A0A7X8EJ28-F1
#
_cell.length_a   1.000
_cell.length_b   1.000
_cell.length_c   1.000
_cell.angle_alpha   90.00
_cell.angle_beta   90.00
_cell.angle_gamma   90.00
#
_symmetry.space_group_name_H-M   'P 1'
#
loop_
_entity.id
_entity.type
_entity.pdbx_description
1 polymer ?
#
loop_
_entity_poly.entity_id
_entity_poly.type
_entity_poly.pdbx_seq_one_letter_code
_entity_poly.pdbx_strand_id
1 'polypeptide(L)' 'MSHRTIDELCEELQKRHEESVSGGGERAVARQREKGKGTARERIDKLLDPGTFVELDEFVRHRCTNLGL' A
#
# COMPACT_ATOMS: atom_id res chain seq x y z
N MET A 1 -29.35 -8.33 -6.05
CA MET A 1 -27.97 -7.93 -5.75
C MET A 1 -27.97 -7.41 -4.32
N SER A 2 -27.02 -7.80 -3.47
CA SER A 2 -26.92 -7.24 -2.12
C SER A 2 -26.57 -5.76 -2.25
N HIS A 3 -27.43 -4.86 -1.77
CA HIS A 3 -27.13 -3.45 -1.70
C HIS A 3 -26.23 -3.22 -0.48
N ARG A 4 -24.98 -2.84 -0.74
CA ARG A 4 -24.05 -2.40 0.30
C ARG A 4 -24.31 -0.94 0.66
N THR A 5 -24.12 -0.59 1.92
CA THR A 5 -24.23 0.79 2.37
C THR A 5 -22.99 1.59 1.98
N ILE A 6 -23.08 2.93 2.01
CA ILE A 6 -21.91 3.80 1.81
C ILE A 6 -20.85 3.52 2.89
N ASP A 7 -21.29 3.32 4.13
CA ASP A 7 -20.40 3.08 5.27
C ASP A 7 -19.58 1.79 5.07
N GLU A 8 -20.21 0.71 4.63
CA GLU A 8 -19.52 -0.55 4.30
C GLU A 8 -18.47 -0.37 3.19
N LEU A 9 -18.76 0.47 2.19
CA LEU A 9 -17.81 0.76 1.10
C LEU A 9 -16.63 1.61 1.60
N CYS A 10 -16.87 2.57 2.49
CA CYS A 10 -15.83 3.38 3.11
C CYS A 10 -14.91 2.51 3.99
N GLU A 11 -15.47 1.60 4.79
CA GLU A 11 -14.68 0.66 5.60
C GLU A 11 -13.81 -0.26 4.74
N GLU A 12 -14.37 -0.78 3.64
CA GLU A 12 -13.62 -1.61 2.69
C GLU A 12 -12.47 -0.83 2.03
N LEU A 13 -12.71 0.42 1.64
CA LEU A 13 -11.69 1.29 1.06
C LEU A 13 -10.56 1.56 2.06
N GLN A 14 -10.90 1.90 3.31
CA GLN A 14 -9.93 2.15 4.37
C GLN A 14 -9.07 0.90 4.63
N LYS A 15 -9.68 -0.28 4.65
CA LYS A 15 -8.95 -1.54 4.80
C LYS A 15 -7.96 -1.77 3.66
N ARG A 16 -8.37 -1.53 2.40
CA ARG A 16 -7.49 -1.66 1.23
C ARG A 16 -6.33 -0.67 1.26
N HIS A 17 -6.58 0.54 1.74
CA HIS A 17 -5.54 1.55 1.95
C HIS A 17 -4.50 1.06 2.98
N GLU A 18 -4.93 0.58 4.14
CA GLU A 18 -4.03 0.04 5.17
C GLU A 18 -3.20 -1.15 4.65
N GLU A 19 -3.83 -2.07 3.92
CA GLU A 19 -3.15 -3.18 3.27
C GLU A 19 -2.08 -2.69 2.26
N SER A 20 -2.42 -1.72 1.40
CA SER A 20 -1.47 -1.15 0.43
C SER A 20 -0.30 -0.44 1.11
N VAL A 21 -0.60 0.37 2.14
CA VAL A 21 0.41 1.13 2.91
C VAL A 21 1.40 0.18 3.59
N SER A 22 0.93 -0.96 4.10
CA SER A 22 1.77 -1.99 4.73
C SER A 22 2.77 -2.68 3.78
N GLY A 23 2.53 -2.61 2.47
CA GLY A 23 3.40 -3.16 1.43
C GLY A 23 3.65 -4.67 1.60
N GLY A 24 4.92 -5.06 1.69
CA GLY A 24 5.30 -6.48 1.90
C GLY A 24 5.06 -7.01 3.32
N GLY A 25 4.36 -6.25 4.18
CA GLY A 25 4.14 -6.54 5.59
C GLY A 25 5.34 -6.23 6.49
N GLU A 26 5.11 -6.24 7.80
CA GLU A 26 6.09 -5.84 8.83
C GLU A 26 7.44 -6.56 8.70
N ARG A 27 7.41 -7.87 8.37
CA ARG A 27 8.63 -8.67 8.21
C ARG A 27 9.51 -8.15 7.07
N ALA A 28 8.91 -7.74 5.94
CA ALA A 28 9.66 -7.21 4.82
C ALA A 28 10.21 -5.81 5.12
N VAL A 29 9.45 -4.99 5.84
CA VAL A 29 9.86 -3.66 6.30
C VAL A 29 11.06 -3.77 7.25
N ALA A 30 10.97 -4.61 8.28
CA ALA A 30 12.05 -4.87 9.23
C ALA A 30 13.34 -5.29 8.51
N ARG A 31 13.23 -6.24 7.57
CA ARG A 31 14.37 -6.71 6.76
C ARG A 31 15.05 -5.61 5.94
N GLN A 32 14.31 -4.58 5.49
CA GLN A 32 14.93 -3.43 4.81
C GLN A 32 15.69 -2.56 5.82
N ARG A 33 15.03 -2.22 6.94
CA ARG A 33 15.60 -1.37 7.98
C ARG A 33 16.84 -1.98 8.62
N GLU A 34 16.86 -3.29 8.88
CA GLU A 34 18.03 -4.03 9.37
C GLU A 34 19.25 -3.92 8.43
N LYS A 35 19.01 -3.74 7.13
CA LYS A 35 20.06 -3.54 6.12
C LYS A 35 20.46 -2.07 5.97
N GLY A 36 19.98 -1.18 6.84
CA GLY A 36 20.17 0.27 6.75
C GLY A 36 19.43 0.92 5.58
N LYS A 37 18.40 0.25 5.04
CA LYS A 37 17.60 0.74 3.89
C LYS A 37 16.23 1.20 4.35
N GLY A 38 15.76 2.31 3.79
CA GLY A 38 14.34 2.69 3.88
C GLY A 38 13.46 1.85 2.97
N THR A 39 12.17 1.78 3.29
CA THR A 39 11.10 1.28 2.41
C THR A 39 10.92 2.18 1.19
N ALA A 40 10.06 1.78 0.24
CA ALA A 40 9.78 2.61 -0.93
C ALA A 40 9.15 3.96 -0.52
N ARG A 41 8.10 3.94 0.31
CA ARG A 41 7.41 5.16 0.77
C ARG A 41 8.31 6.04 1.65
N GLU A 42 9.11 5.46 2.56
CA GLU A 42 10.08 6.22 3.37
C GLU A 42 11.11 6.99 2.52
N ARG A 43 11.46 6.47 1.33
CA ARG A 43 12.36 7.17 0.41
C ARG A 43 11.68 8.33 -0.30
N ILE A 44 10.39 8.18 -0.64
CA ILE A 44 9.57 9.26 -1.20
C ILE A 44 9.44 10.38 -0.17
N ASP A 45 9.09 10.05 1.07
CA ASP A 45 8.94 11.01 2.17
C ASP A 45 10.24 11.77 2.47
N LYS A 46 11.39 11.12 2.29
CA LYS A 46 12.71 11.77 2.45
C LYS A 46 13.05 12.73 1.29
N LEU A 47 12.50 12.48 0.11
CA LEU A 47 12.82 13.22 -1.11
C LEU A 47 11.92 14.44 -1.30
N LEU A 48 10.63 14.30 -0.98
CA LEU A 48 9.61 15.31 -1.24
C LEU A 48 9.36 16.19 0.00
N ASP A 49 8.80 17.36 -0.24
CA ASP A 49 8.34 18.22 0.85
C ASP A 49 7.19 17.54 1.61
N PRO A 50 7.15 17.66 2.95
CA PRO A 50 6.10 17.02 3.75
C PRO A 50 4.69 17.40 3.27
N GLY A 51 3.86 16.39 3.02
CA GLY A 51 2.46 16.56 2.63
C GLY A 51 2.23 16.86 1.13
N THR A 52 3.26 16.83 0.28
CA THR A 52 3.10 17.10 -1.16
C THR A 52 2.94 15.84 -2.01
N PHE A 53 3.16 14.65 -1.44
CA PHE A 53 3.05 13.40 -2.20
C PHE A 53 1.58 13.05 -2.47
N VAL A 54 1.25 12.81 -3.73
CA VAL A 54 -0.06 12.31 -4.18
C VAL A 54 0.18 11.01 -4.94
N GLU A 55 -0.29 9.90 -4.36
CA GLU A 55 -0.07 8.56 -4.91
C GLU A 55 -1.03 8.28 -6.08
N LEU A 56 -0.51 7.69 -7.14
CA LEU A 56 -1.30 7.18 -8.26
C LEU A 56 -1.25 5.65 -8.23
N ASP A 57 -2.31 5.01 -8.71
CA ASP A 57 -2.37 3.56 -8.91
C ASP A 57 -2.12 2.70 -7.65
N GLU A 58 -2.45 3.22 -6.46
CA GLU A 58 -2.22 2.57 -5.15
C GLU A 58 -2.74 1.13 -5.06
N PHE A 59 -3.85 0.82 -5.73
CA PHE A 59 -4.52 -0.49 -5.67
C PHE A 59 -4.26 -1.37 -6.89
N VAL A 60 -3.36 -0.97 -7.81
CA VAL A 60 -3.08 -1.75 -9.01
C VAL A 60 -2.47 -3.10 -8.64
N ARG A 61 -2.97 -4.16 -9.27
CA ARG A 61 -2.43 -5.53 -9.19
C ARG A 61 -2.14 -6.03 -10.59
N HIS A 62 -1.17 -6.94 -10.72
CA HIS A 62 -0.94 -7.59 -12.00
C HIS A 62 -2.14 -8.46 -12.39
N ARG A 63 -2.29 -8.73 -13.69
CA ARG A 63 -3.33 -9.62 -14.24
C ARG A 63 -2.77 -10.97 -14.71
N CYS A 64 -1.49 -11.21 -14.49
CA CYS A 64 -0.88 -12.52 -14.76
C CYS A 64 -1.53 -13.56 -13.84
N THR A 65 -1.78 -14.75 -14.38
CA THR A 65 -2.28 -15.93 -13.64
C THR A 65 -1.28 -17.09 -13.67
N ASN A 66 -0.08 -16.87 -14.20
CA ASN A 66 0.97 -17.89 -14.29
C ASN A 66 1.78 -17.92 -12.99
N LEU A 67 2.25 -19.11 -12.59
CA LEU A 67 3.19 -19.30 -11.48
C LEU A 67 2.70 -18.82 -10.09
N GLY A 68 1.38 -18.80 -9.86
CA GLY A 68 0.82 -18.34 -8.58
C GLY A 68 0.99 -16.84 -8.35
N LEU A 69 1.23 -16.09 -9.43
CA LEU A 69 0.93 -14.67 -9.51
C LEU A 69 -0.59 -14.55 -9.65
#